data_AF-A0A3M1GPG4-F1
#
_entry.id   AF-A0A3M1GPG4-F1
#
_cell.length_a   1.000
_cell.length_b   1.000
_cell.length_c   1.000
_cell.angle_alpha   90.00
_cell.angle_beta   90.00
_cell.angle_gamma   90.00
#
_symmetry.space_group_name_H-M   'P 1'
#
loop_
_entity.id
_entity.type
_entity.pdbx_description
1 polymer ?
#
loop_
_entity_poly.entity_id
_entity_poly.type
_entity_poly.pdbx_seq_one_letter_code
_entity_poly.pdbx_strand_id
1 'polypeptide(L)'
;MENGLWSPTFELFQEVDRLLEQFEKVGALRTSSSALVAAGAGAGPRSTAVEIGLRPAFRGVDEQQLVRLRSELRARLERLRTALAEQLTEREIYLALFPIVLYLDEQVQRRLLGDGQTPWPPLQKELYQIDEGGEMFYQVLDDLLRKPSTLPFIYELYYFCLSDGFRGRYADNPSKINEYKTRLADRIPRPRPERPPAPAPVQPVWYERVPLRHYAAAALVVLLVYGLLRLAASL
;
A
#
# COMPACT_ATOMS: atom_id res chain seq x y z
N MET A 1 -19.65 -13.93 4.95
CA MET A 1 -19.27 -13.31 6.25
C MET A 1 -17.84 -12.75 6.24
N GLU A 2 -17.02 -12.98 5.21
CA GLU A 2 -15.59 -12.57 5.16
C GLU A 2 -15.34 -11.06 4.98
N ASN A 3 -16.33 -10.24 4.65
CA ASN A 3 -16.12 -8.82 4.30
C ASN A 3 -16.34 -7.82 5.45
N GLY A 4 -16.82 -8.26 6.61
CA GLY A 4 -17.26 -7.37 7.69
C GLY A 4 -16.11 -6.69 8.46
N LEU A 5 -15.07 -7.45 8.78
CA LEU A 5 -13.93 -6.96 9.58
C LEU A 5 -12.94 -6.14 8.75
N TRP A 6 -12.82 -6.47 7.45
CA TRP A 6 -11.90 -5.78 6.55
C TRP A 6 -12.37 -4.39 6.16
N SER A 7 -13.67 -4.11 6.05
CA SER A 7 -14.16 -2.77 5.67
C SER A 7 -13.63 -1.67 6.62
N PRO A 8 -13.91 -1.69 7.94
CA PRO A 8 -13.42 -0.66 8.85
C PRO A 8 -11.88 -0.67 8.98
N THR A 9 -11.24 -1.83 8.82
CA THR A 9 -9.77 -1.94 8.92
C THR A 9 -9.07 -1.35 7.69
N PHE A 10 -9.60 -1.58 6.50
CA PHE A 10 -9.07 -1.02 5.27
C PHE A 10 -9.32 0.49 5.19
N GLU A 11 -10.49 0.95 5.66
CA GLU A 11 -10.79 2.37 5.84
C GLU A 11 -9.76 3.04 6.75
N LEU A 12 -9.40 2.42 7.88
CA LEU A 12 -8.32 2.89 8.75
C LEU A 12 -7.02 3.09 7.95
N PHE A 13 -6.54 2.06 7.25
CA PHE A 13 -5.28 2.16 6.50
C PHE A 13 -5.31 3.27 5.44
N GLN A 14 -6.41 3.40 4.70
CA GLN A 14 -6.57 4.48 3.72
C GLN A 14 -6.64 5.87 4.34
N GLU A 15 -7.29 6.01 5.50
CA GLU A 15 -7.35 7.28 6.21
C GLU A 15 -5.99 7.67 6.78
N VAL A 16 -5.27 6.71 7.35
CA VAL A 16 -3.90 6.91 7.85
C VAL A 16 -2.98 7.30 6.72
N ASP A 17 -2.99 6.59 5.59
CA ASP A 17 -2.10 6.89 4.48
C ASP A 17 -2.34 8.32 3.94
N ARG A 18 -3.60 8.70 3.74
CA ARG A 18 -3.99 10.07 3.39
C ARG A 18 -3.53 11.09 4.44
N LEU A 19 -3.65 10.76 5.73
CA LEU A 19 -3.20 11.62 6.82
C LEU A 19 -1.68 11.82 6.75
N LEU A 20 -0.90 10.74 6.66
CA LEU A 20 0.56 10.82 6.57
C LEU A 20 1.01 11.60 5.33
N GLU A 21 0.39 11.40 4.17
CA GLU A 21 0.66 12.19 2.98
C GLU A 21 0.40 13.69 3.17
N GLN A 22 -0.65 14.07 3.90
CA GLN A 22 -0.94 15.48 4.18
C GLN A 22 0.16 16.10 5.03
N PHE A 23 0.64 15.38 6.05
CA PHE A 23 1.75 15.84 6.89
C PHE A 23 3.07 15.90 6.10
N GLU A 24 3.32 14.95 5.20
CA GLU A 24 4.46 14.98 4.26
C GLU A 24 4.40 16.21 3.33
N LYS A 25 3.22 16.55 2.79
CA LYS A 25 3.07 17.72 1.93
C LYS A 25 3.30 19.02 2.69
N VAL A 26 2.75 19.14 3.90
CA VAL A 26 2.94 20.34 4.76
C VAL A 26 4.40 20.49 5.16
N GLY A 27 5.07 19.41 5.55
CA GLY A 27 6.49 19.46 5.91
C GLY A 27 7.40 19.79 4.73
N ALA A 28 7.10 19.28 3.53
CA ALA A 28 7.82 19.61 2.31
C ALA A 28 7.70 21.11 1.96
N LEU A 29 6.49 21.68 1.98
CA LEU A 29 6.26 23.10 1.71
C LEU A 29 7.04 24.02 2.66
N ARG A 30 7.12 23.66 3.94
CA ARG A 30 7.90 24.40 4.95
C ARG A 30 9.40 24.33 4.68
N THR A 31 9.89 23.16 4.29
CA THR A 31 11.30 22.95 3.95
C THR A 31 11.69 23.80 2.73
N SER A 32 10.85 23.82 1.68
CA SER A 32 11.07 24.65 0.49
C SER A 32 11.04 26.16 0.80
N SER A 33 10.11 26.61 1.64
CA SER A 33 10.02 28.01 2.06
C SER A 33 11.25 28.45 2.88
N SER A 34 11.69 27.62 3.82
CA SER A 34 12.90 27.88 4.63
C SER A 34 14.18 27.93 3.76
N ALA A 35 14.32 27.02 2.80
CA ALA A 35 15.45 27.01 1.88
C ALA A 35 15.48 28.26 0.97
N LEU A 36 14.31 28.71 0.49
CA LEU A 36 14.20 29.93 -0.32
C LEU A 36 14.59 31.19 0.48
N VAL A 37 14.18 31.27 1.75
CA VAL A 37 14.57 32.37 2.65
C VAL A 37 16.07 32.36 2.92
N ALA A 38 16.68 31.19 3.15
CA ALA A 38 18.13 31.07 3.34
C ALA A 38 18.92 31.46 2.07
N ALA A 39 18.43 31.08 0.88
CA ALA A 39 19.04 31.47 -0.39
C ALA A 39 18.90 32.97 -0.68
N GLY A 40 17.78 33.60 -0.30
CA GLY A 40 17.56 35.05 -0.43
C GLY A 40 18.39 35.90 0.53
N ALA A 41 18.81 35.33 1.67
CA ALA A 41 19.61 36.02 2.69
C ALA A 41 21.13 35.95 2.45
N GLY A 42 21.60 35.22 1.44
CA GLY A 42 23.03 34.96 1.20
C GLY A 42 23.48 35.17 -0.25
N ALA A 43 23.62 36.42 -0.69
CA ALA A 43 24.37 36.76 -1.90
C ALA A 43 25.87 36.94 -1.57
N GLY A 44 26.63 35.85 -1.63
CA GLY A 44 28.11 35.85 -1.56
C GLY A 44 28.67 34.63 -2.33
N PRO A 45 29.83 34.72 -3.02
CA PRO A 45 30.10 33.85 -4.15
C PRO A 45 30.74 32.50 -3.78
N ARG A 46 30.21 31.46 -4.44
CA ARG A 46 30.85 30.19 -4.87
C ARG A 46 31.30 29.20 -3.78
N SER A 47 30.65 28.04 -3.77
CA SER A 47 31.36 26.76 -3.87
C SER A 47 30.47 25.69 -4.51
N THR A 48 30.90 25.20 -5.66
CA THR A 48 30.35 24.02 -6.34
C THR A 48 30.74 22.77 -5.53
N ALA A 49 29.81 22.26 -4.72
CA ALA A 49 29.88 20.91 -4.20
C ALA A 49 28.75 20.11 -4.83
N VAL A 50 29.13 19.07 -5.57
CA VAL A 50 28.27 18.05 -6.14
C VAL A 50 27.54 17.35 -4.99
N GLU A 51 26.26 17.68 -4.77
CA GLU A 51 25.40 16.95 -3.83
C GLU A 51 24.99 15.62 -4.44
N ILE A 52 25.74 14.59 -4.10
CA ILE A 52 25.36 13.19 -4.27
C ILE A 52 24.16 12.92 -3.35
N GLY A 53 22.96 12.90 -3.92
CA GLY A 53 21.87 11.99 -3.54
C GLY A 53 21.43 11.90 -2.07
N LEU A 54 21.66 12.90 -1.21
CA LEU A 54 21.04 12.94 0.10
C LEU A 54 19.56 13.27 -0.09
N ARG A 55 18.72 12.26 0.12
CA ARG A 55 17.28 12.40 0.36
C ARG A 55 17.10 13.60 1.30
N PRO A 56 16.37 14.67 0.92
CA PRO A 56 16.29 15.86 1.75
C PRO A 56 15.79 15.41 3.12
N ALA A 57 16.64 15.57 4.14
CA ALA A 57 16.26 15.28 5.51
C ALA A 57 14.97 16.06 5.76
N PHE A 58 13.88 15.33 5.97
CA PHE A 58 12.55 15.90 6.05
C PHE A 58 12.47 16.78 7.30
N ARG A 59 12.79 18.07 7.16
CA ARG A 59 12.99 19.03 8.26
C ARG A 59 11.68 19.72 8.64
N GLY A 60 10.54 19.02 8.50
CA GLY A 60 9.26 19.68 8.24
C GLY A 60 8.17 19.57 9.31
N VAL A 61 8.24 18.59 10.23
CA VAL A 61 7.16 18.36 11.21
C VAL A 61 7.57 18.91 12.58
N ASP A 62 6.84 19.91 13.06
CA ASP A 62 7.02 20.45 14.41
C ASP A 62 6.35 19.57 15.48
N GLU A 63 6.68 19.81 16.75
CA GLU A 63 6.15 19.03 17.89
C GLU A 63 4.61 19.11 17.97
N GLN A 64 4.01 20.27 17.67
CA GLN A 64 2.56 20.43 17.71
C GLN A 64 1.86 19.61 16.64
N GLN A 65 2.47 19.50 15.46
CA GLN A 65 2.00 18.65 14.37
C GLN A 65 2.09 17.18 14.76
N LEU A 66 3.17 16.73 15.40
CA LEU A 66 3.27 15.35 15.88
C LEU A 66 2.22 15.03 16.95
N VAL A 67 1.97 15.96 17.88
CA VAL A 67 0.89 15.81 18.88
C VAL A 67 -0.47 15.67 18.19
N ARG A 68 -0.78 16.54 17.21
CA ARG A 68 -2.02 16.44 16.44
C ARG A 68 -2.13 15.11 15.68
N LEU A 69 -1.07 14.70 14.99
CA LEU A 69 -1.01 13.42 14.30
C LEU A 69 -1.29 12.25 15.24
N ARG A 70 -0.64 12.24 16.41
CA ARG A 70 -0.85 11.20 17.43
C ARG A 70 -2.30 11.16 17.91
N SER A 71 -2.92 12.31 18.18
CA SER A 71 -4.34 12.39 18.55
C SER A 71 -5.26 11.86 17.45
N GLU A 72 -4.99 12.20 16.19
CA GLU A 72 -5.76 11.73 15.03
C GLU A 72 -5.62 10.22 14.78
N LEU A 73 -4.42 9.66 14.96
CA LEU A 73 -4.19 8.22 14.89
C LEU A 73 -4.91 7.49 16.03
N ARG A 74 -4.86 8.02 17.25
CA ARG A 74 -5.58 7.45 18.40
C ARG A 74 -7.09 7.42 18.16
N ALA A 75 -7.67 8.53 17.71
CA ALA A 75 -9.11 8.59 17.45
C ALA A 75 -9.55 7.56 16.40
N ARG A 76 -8.72 7.33 15.38
CA ARG A 76 -8.95 6.30 14.35
C ARG A 76 -8.83 4.88 14.88
N LEU A 77 -7.82 4.60 15.70
CA LEU A 77 -7.65 3.30 16.35
C LEU A 77 -8.83 2.97 17.28
N GLU A 78 -9.33 3.95 18.03
CA GLU A 78 -10.51 3.75 18.87
C GLU A 78 -11.78 3.50 18.04
N ARG A 79 -11.97 4.22 16.92
CA ARG A 79 -13.07 3.90 15.99
C ARG A 79 -12.98 2.47 15.46
N LEU A 80 -11.79 2.04 15.05
CA LEU A 80 -11.59 0.66 14.62
C LEU A 80 -11.88 -0.32 15.76
N ARG A 81 -11.40 -0.04 16.97
CA ARG A 81 -11.66 -0.87 18.16
C ARG A 81 -13.16 -1.06 18.37
N THR A 82 -13.94 0.02 18.32
CA THR A 82 -15.41 -0.03 18.46
C THR A 82 -16.05 -0.88 17.38
N ALA A 83 -15.64 -0.71 16.11
CA ALA A 83 -16.19 -1.49 15.00
C ALA A 83 -15.84 -3.00 15.10
N LEU A 84 -14.62 -3.33 15.52
CA LEU A 84 -14.21 -4.73 15.71
C LEU A 84 -14.89 -5.38 16.91
N ALA A 85 -15.22 -4.62 17.96
CA ALA A 85 -15.86 -5.12 19.17
C ALA A 85 -17.27 -5.70 18.94
N GLU A 86 -17.90 -5.38 17.81
CA GLU A 86 -19.20 -5.96 17.44
C GLU A 86 -19.11 -7.45 17.06
N GLN A 87 -17.92 -7.91 16.65
CA GLN A 87 -17.73 -9.25 16.06
C GLN A 87 -16.58 -10.04 16.72
N LEU A 88 -15.68 -9.38 17.45
CA LEU A 88 -14.48 -9.97 18.01
C LEU A 88 -14.48 -9.92 19.54
N THR A 89 -13.86 -10.93 20.15
CA THR A 89 -13.57 -10.91 21.59
C THR A 89 -12.47 -9.90 21.91
N GLU A 90 -12.39 -9.42 23.16
CA GLU A 90 -11.32 -8.50 23.60
C GLU A 90 -9.91 -9.02 23.30
N ARG A 91 -9.71 -10.34 23.39
CA ARG A 91 -8.45 -10.98 23.02
C ARG A 91 -8.16 -10.87 21.52
N GLU A 92 -9.15 -11.07 20.67
CA GLU A 92 -8.99 -10.97 19.21
C GLU A 92 -8.81 -9.51 18.78
N ILE A 93 -9.52 -8.56 19.41
CA ILE A 93 -9.33 -7.12 19.21
C ILE A 93 -7.89 -6.74 19.57
N TYR A 94 -7.38 -7.19 20.70
CA TYR A 94 -5.99 -6.98 21.10
C TYR A 94 -5.03 -7.49 20.01
N LEU A 95 -5.21 -8.75 19.58
CA LEU A 95 -4.35 -9.38 18.57
C LEU A 95 -4.45 -8.72 17.18
N ALA A 96 -5.58 -8.10 16.86
CA ALA A 96 -5.81 -7.38 15.62
C ALA A 96 -5.20 -5.96 15.65
N LEU A 97 -5.42 -5.20 16.72
CA LEU A 97 -4.90 -3.83 16.83
C LEU A 97 -3.40 -3.79 17.09
N PHE A 98 -2.86 -4.79 17.77
CA PHE A 98 -1.44 -4.86 18.11
C PHE A 98 -0.52 -4.66 16.89
N PRO A 99 -0.56 -5.49 15.82
CA PRO A 99 0.31 -5.31 14.65
C PRO A 99 0.07 -3.97 13.95
N ILE A 100 -1.16 -3.46 13.96
CA ILE A 100 -1.52 -2.18 13.34
C ILE A 100 -0.79 -1.04 14.05
N VAL A 101 -0.83 -1.00 15.38
CA VAL A 101 -0.16 0.06 16.17
C VAL A 101 1.35 0.07 15.92
N LEU A 102 2.00 -1.10 15.92
CA LEU A 102 3.44 -1.19 15.66
C LEU A 102 3.77 -0.74 14.23
N TYR A 103 2.95 -1.14 13.27
CA TYR A 103 3.05 -0.69 11.90
C TYR A 103 2.92 0.83 11.79
N LEU A 104 1.94 1.45 12.46
CA LEU A 104 1.74 2.91 12.42
C LEU A 104 2.93 3.67 13.01
N ASP A 105 3.47 3.21 14.14
CA ASP A 105 4.66 3.80 14.74
C ASP A 105 5.85 3.75 13.77
N GLU A 106 6.08 2.61 13.10
CA GLU A 106 7.16 2.49 12.10
C GLU A 106 6.91 3.35 10.86
N GLN A 107 5.67 3.48 10.38
CA GLN A 107 5.34 4.34 9.25
C GLN A 107 5.59 5.81 9.57
N VAL A 108 5.16 6.29 10.75
CA VAL A 108 5.41 7.66 11.18
C VAL A 108 6.91 7.92 11.26
N GLN A 109 7.67 7.02 11.88
CA GLN A 109 9.13 7.14 11.94
C GLN A 109 9.74 7.18 10.54
N ARG A 110 9.44 6.20 9.68
CA ARG A 110 10.04 6.06 8.35
C ARG A 110 9.69 7.21 7.40
N ARG A 111 8.47 7.74 7.47
CA ARG A 111 7.95 8.73 6.51
C ARG A 111 8.20 10.17 6.95
N LEU A 112 8.06 10.45 8.25
CA LEU A 112 8.03 11.82 8.76
C LEU A 112 9.28 12.19 9.54
N LEU A 113 10.03 11.21 10.07
CA LEU A 113 11.14 11.45 10.99
C LEU A 113 12.43 10.90 10.38
N GLY A 114 13.24 11.80 9.82
CA GLY A 114 14.61 11.47 9.42
C GLY A 114 15.53 11.24 10.64
N ASP A 115 16.84 11.19 10.39
CA ASP A 115 17.89 10.80 11.35
C ASP A 115 18.11 11.74 12.55
N GLY A 116 17.21 12.68 12.83
CA GLY A 116 17.26 13.45 14.06
C GLY A 116 16.42 14.72 14.02
N GLN A 117 15.49 14.84 14.97
CA GLN A 117 15.59 15.85 16.03
C GLN A 117 14.34 15.92 16.94
N THR A 118 13.17 15.46 16.50
CA THR A 118 11.98 15.38 17.38
C THR A 118 11.60 13.93 17.63
N PRO A 119 11.67 13.42 18.87
CA PRO A 119 11.31 12.05 19.15
C PRO A 119 9.79 11.89 19.01
N TRP A 120 9.35 10.98 18.14
CA TRP A 120 7.97 10.50 18.17
C TRP A 120 7.76 9.70 19.46
N PRO A 121 6.86 10.13 20.35
CA PRO A 121 6.41 9.26 21.41
C PRO A 121 5.67 8.11 20.71
N PRO A 122 6.06 6.83 20.89
CA PRO A 122 5.39 5.71 20.22
C PRO A 122 4.00 5.45 20.81
N LEU A 123 3.04 5.06 19.98
CA LEU A 123 1.71 4.62 20.41
C LEU A 123 1.81 3.27 21.14
N GLN A 124 2.72 2.39 20.72
CA GLN A 124 2.97 1.10 21.36
C GLN A 124 3.33 1.21 22.85
N LYS A 125 4.05 2.27 23.23
CA LYS A 125 4.42 2.51 24.64
C LYS A 125 3.20 2.86 25.47
N GLU A 126 2.31 3.69 24.94
CA GLU A 126 1.10 4.06 25.66
C GLU A 126 0.08 2.92 25.73
N LEU A 127 -0.18 2.27 24.59
CA LEU A 127 -1.28 1.32 24.46
C LEU A 127 -0.92 -0.09 24.96
N TYR A 128 0.36 -0.46 24.87
CA TYR A 128 0.82 -1.81 25.19
C TYR A 128 1.98 -1.85 26.21
N GLN A 129 2.49 -0.70 26.64
CA GLN A 129 3.62 -0.60 27.58
C GLN A 129 4.87 -1.35 27.10
N ILE A 130 5.14 -1.28 25.78
CA ILE A 130 6.33 -1.88 25.17
C ILE A 130 7.22 -0.83 24.51
N ASP A 131 8.53 -1.06 24.57
CA ASP A 131 9.53 -0.22 23.90
C ASP A 131 10.06 -0.88 22.60
N GLU A 132 10.17 -2.21 22.58
CA GLU A 132 10.73 -2.99 21.46
C GLU A 132 9.66 -3.58 20.53
N GLY A 133 8.79 -2.74 19.96
CA GLY A 133 7.70 -3.21 19.07
C GLY A 133 8.17 -4.08 17.91
N GLY A 134 9.29 -3.71 17.27
CA GLY A 134 9.87 -4.47 16.17
C GLY A 134 10.26 -5.91 16.52
N GLU A 135 10.60 -6.19 17.80
CA GLU A 135 10.86 -7.53 18.32
C GLU A 135 9.55 -8.22 18.71
N MET A 136 8.71 -7.52 19.47
CA MET A 136 7.44 -8.04 19.98
C MET A 136 6.47 -8.45 18.88
N PHE A 137 6.46 -7.77 17.72
CA PHE A 137 5.68 -8.15 16.55
C PHE A 137 5.93 -9.61 16.16
N TYR A 138 7.20 -10.01 16.02
CA TYR A 138 7.55 -11.35 15.56
C TYR A 138 7.40 -12.39 16.66
N GLN A 139 7.62 -12.03 17.92
CA GLN A 139 7.35 -12.91 19.06
C GLN A 139 5.87 -13.30 19.13
N VAL A 140 4.97 -12.31 19.04
CA VAL A 140 3.52 -12.57 19.00
C VAL A 140 3.14 -13.35 17.76
N LEU A 141 3.70 -13.02 16.59
CA LEU A 141 3.43 -13.74 15.35
C LEU A 141 3.85 -15.22 15.42
N ASP A 142 5.01 -15.54 15.99
CA ASP A 142 5.42 -16.93 16.17
C ASP A 142 4.48 -17.71 17.09
N ASP A 143 3.97 -17.08 18.15
CA ASP A 143 2.97 -17.69 19.02
C ASP A 143 1.62 -17.90 18.32
N LEU A 144 1.20 -16.98 17.45
CA LEU A 144 0.00 -17.14 16.63
C LEU A 144 0.17 -18.27 15.61
N LEU A 145 1.33 -18.39 14.98
CA LEU A 145 1.61 -19.44 13.99
C LEU A 145 1.68 -20.84 14.59
N ARG A 146 1.91 -20.96 15.90
CA ARG A 146 1.84 -22.23 16.65
C ARG A 146 0.40 -22.63 17.01
N LYS A 147 -0.53 -21.67 17.07
CA LYS A 147 -1.92 -21.89 17.53
C LYS A 147 -2.86 -22.06 16.34
N PRO A 148 -3.37 -23.29 16.07
CA PRO A 148 -4.21 -23.54 14.89
C PRO A 148 -5.60 -22.88 14.95
N SER A 149 -6.05 -22.44 16.12
CA SER A 149 -7.38 -21.83 16.33
C SER A 149 -7.39 -20.31 16.20
N THR A 150 -6.33 -19.69 15.66
CA THR A 150 -6.28 -18.24 15.46
C THR A 150 -7.20 -17.85 14.29
N LEU A 151 -7.98 -16.78 14.47
CA LEU A 151 -8.87 -16.26 13.44
C LEU A 151 -8.07 -15.89 12.17
N PRO A 152 -8.46 -16.34 10.96
CA PRO A 152 -7.79 -16.01 9.71
C PRO A 152 -7.52 -14.52 9.51
N PHE A 153 -8.49 -13.67 9.85
CA PHE A 153 -8.37 -12.21 9.81
C PHE A 153 -7.12 -11.68 10.51
N ILE A 154 -6.74 -12.26 11.66
CA ILE A 154 -5.53 -11.84 12.38
C ILE A 154 -4.29 -12.17 11.54
N TYR A 155 -4.20 -13.36 10.95
CA TYR A 155 -3.08 -13.68 10.06
C TYR A 155 -3.00 -12.74 8.85
N GLU A 156 -4.14 -12.38 8.28
CA GLU A 156 -4.21 -11.46 7.14
C GLU A 156 -3.72 -10.05 7.52
N LEU A 157 -4.00 -9.57 8.74
CA LEU A 157 -3.48 -8.27 9.23
C LEU A 157 -1.96 -8.28 9.36
N TYR A 158 -1.37 -9.32 9.94
CA TYR A 158 0.09 -9.45 10.02
C TYR A 158 0.70 -9.55 8.61
N TYR A 159 0.06 -10.32 7.72
CA TYR A 159 0.51 -10.43 6.33
C TYR A 159 0.45 -9.09 5.60
N PHE A 160 -0.61 -8.31 5.81
CA PHE A 160 -0.78 -6.98 5.26
C PHE A 160 0.33 -6.04 5.76
N CYS A 161 0.56 -5.98 7.08
CA CYS A 161 1.61 -5.12 7.65
C CYS A 161 2.98 -5.42 7.04
N LEU A 162 3.35 -6.71 6.91
CA LEU A 162 4.61 -7.12 6.26
C LEU A 162 4.63 -6.81 4.76
N SER A 163 3.48 -6.91 4.08
CA SER A 163 3.38 -6.61 2.65
C SER A 163 3.46 -5.12 2.36
N ASP A 164 2.97 -4.29 3.27
CA ASP A 164 3.05 -2.83 3.21
C ASP A 164 4.37 -2.28 3.79
N GLY A 165 5.30 -3.18 4.11
CA GLY A 165 6.69 -2.86 4.36
C GLY A 165 7.02 -2.58 5.82
N PHE A 166 6.24 -3.09 6.78
CA PHE A 166 6.70 -3.25 8.16
C PHE A 166 7.94 -4.17 8.18
N ARG A 167 8.97 -3.74 8.89
CA ARG A 167 10.24 -4.46 8.98
C ARG A 167 10.55 -4.93 10.40
N GLY A 168 10.33 -4.08 11.40
CA GLY A 168 10.72 -4.35 12.78
C GLY A 168 12.18 -4.81 12.90
N ARG A 169 12.44 -5.84 13.72
CA ARG A 169 13.78 -6.41 13.94
C ARG A 169 14.50 -6.94 12.70
N TYR A 170 13.78 -7.18 11.61
CA TYR A 170 14.34 -7.74 10.38
C TYR A 170 14.54 -6.69 9.28
N ALA A 171 14.75 -5.42 9.66
CA ALA A 171 15.05 -4.32 8.74
C ALA A 171 16.16 -4.63 7.74
N ASP A 172 17.20 -5.35 8.18
CA ASP A 172 18.36 -5.73 7.35
C ASP A 172 18.26 -7.17 6.81
N ASN A 173 17.12 -7.87 7.04
CA ASN A 173 16.94 -9.26 6.63
C ASN A 173 15.59 -9.48 5.90
N PRO A 174 15.48 -9.03 4.64
CA PRO A 174 14.25 -9.17 3.85
C PRO A 174 13.87 -10.63 3.58
N SER A 175 14.85 -11.53 3.51
CA SER A 175 14.61 -12.97 3.35
C SER A 175 13.78 -13.53 4.51
N LYS A 176 14.07 -13.09 5.74
CA LYS A 176 13.32 -13.52 6.92
C LYS A 176 11.89 -13.00 6.92
N ILE A 177 11.68 -11.75 6.49
CA ILE A 177 10.33 -11.20 6.30
C ILE A 177 9.53 -12.05 5.30
N ASN A 178 10.14 -12.43 4.18
CA ASN A 178 9.48 -13.26 3.17
C ASN A 178 9.14 -14.67 3.67
N GLU A 179 9.99 -15.26 4.53
CA GLU A 179 9.70 -16.52 5.21
C GLU A 179 8.43 -16.41 6.08
N TYR A 180 8.29 -15.35 6.89
CA TYR A 180 7.09 -15.12 7.69
C TYR A 180 5.85 -14.88 6.82
N LYS A 181 5.96 -14.12 5.73
CA LYS A 181 4.87 -13.93 4.77
C LYS A 181 4.40 -15.26 4.18
N THR A 182 5.33 -16.16 3.85
CA THR A 182 5.01 -17.50 3.33
C THR A 182 4.26 -18.33 4.38
N ARG A 183 4.78 -18.39 5.62
CA ARG A 183 4.13 -19.09 6.73
C ARG A 183 2.72 -18.55 7.03
N LEU A 184 2.52 -17.24 6.91
CA LEU A 184 1.21 -16.60 7.04
C LEU A 184 0.27 -16.97 5.90
N ALA A 185 0.74 -16.94 4.65
CA ALA A 185 -0.05 -17.29 3.48
C ALA A 185 -0.56 -18.74 3.50
N ASP A 186 0.14 -19.64 4.19
CA ASP A 186 -0.29 -21.03 4.41
C ASP A 186 -1.40 -21.16 5.46
N ARG A 187 -1.56 -20.16 6.34
CA ARG A 187 -2.62 -20.11 7.37
C ARG A 187 -3.87 -19.37 6.90
N ILE A 188 -3.75 -18.51 5.89
CA ILE A 188 -4.85 -17.74 5.34
C ILE A 188 -5.65 -18.64 4.38
N PRO A 189 -6.96 -18.86 4.61
CA PRO A 189 -7.82 -19.60 3.70
C PRO A 189 -7.76 -18.96 2.31
N ARG A 190 -7.41 -19.77 1.30
CA ARG A 190 -7.48 -19.30 -0.08
C ARG A 190 -8.93 -19.39 -0.54
N PRO A 191 -9.45 -18.40 -1.28
CA PRO A 191 -10.71 -18.54 -1.98
C PRO A 191 -10.63 -19.85 -2.77
N ARG A 192 -11.60 -20.74 -2.56
CA ARG A 192 -11.68 -21.96 -3.36
C ARG A 192 -11.72 -21.49 -4.81
N PRO A 193 -10.78 -21.92 -5.69
CA PRO A 193 -10.89 -21.57 -7.10
C PRO A 193 -12.27 -22.03 -7.54
N GLU A 194 -13.11 -21.08 -7.96
CA GLU A 194 -14.41 -21.41 -8.51
C GLU A 194 -14.14 -22.45 -9.58
N ARG A 195 -14.74 -23.64 -9.41
CA ARG A 195 -14.68 -24.64 -10.46
C ARG A 195 -15.22 -23.94 -11.70
N PRO A 196 -14.45 -23.87 -12.81
CA PRO A 196 -14.96 -23.27 -14.03
C PRO A 196 -16.35 -23.86 -14.27
N PRO A 197 -17.38 -23.04 -14.54
CA PRO A 197 -18.69 -23.58 -14.89
C PRO A 197 -18.45 -24.64 -15.95
N ALA A 198 -19.11 -25.80 -15.80
CA ALA A 198 -19.01 -26.87 -16.80
C ALA A 198 -19.13 -26.22 -18.18
N PRO A 199 -18.24 -26.54 -19.14
CA PRO A 199 -18.21 -25.85 -20.42
C PRO A 199 -19.64 -25.80 -20.95
N ALA A 200 -20.18 -24.59 -21.10
CA ALA A 200 -21.51 -24.42 -21.66
C ALA A 200 -21.55 -25.18 -22.99
N PRO A 201 -22.66 -25.87 -23.33
CA PRO A 201 -22.77 -26.52 -24.62
C PRO A 201 -22.39 -25.49 -25.68
N VAL A 202 -21.35 -25.81 -26.46
CA VAL A 202 -20.79 -24.92 -27.48
C VAL A 202 -21.94 -24.57 -28.41
N GLN A 203 -22.45 -23.34 -28.30
CA GLN A 203 -23.47 -22.88 -29.22
C GLN A 203 -22.81 -22.79 -30.59
N PRO A 204 -23.40 -23.35 -31.66
CA PRO A 204 -22.83 -23.22 -32.99
C PRO A 204 -22.76 -21.73 -33.32
N VAL A 205 -21.54 -21.22 -33.47
CA VAL A 205 -21.31 -19.88 -33.99
C VAL A 205 -21.75 -19.92 -35.45
N TRP A 206 -22.91 -19.32 -35.75
CA TRP A 206 -23.39 -19.22 -37.12
C TRP A 206 -22.44 -18.32 -37.91
N TYR A 207 -21.57 -18.93 -38.71
CA TYR A 207 -20.77 -18.21 -39.69
C TYR A 207 -21.72 -17.86 -40.84
N GLU A 208 -22.26 -16.65 -40.84
CA GLU A 208 -23.01 -16.15 -41.98
C GLU A 208 -22.07 -16.14 -43.19
N ARG A 209 -22.35 -17.02 -44.16
CA ARG A 209 -21.60 -17.06 -45.42
C ARG A 209 -21.84 -15.74 -46.14
N VAL A 210 -20.82 -14.88 -46.15
CA VAL A 210 -20.86 -13.62 -46.89
C VAL A 210 -21.11 -13.93 -48.38
N PRO A 211 -22.18 -13.39 -49.01
CA PRO A 211 -22.52 -13.72 -50.39
C PRO A 211 -21.40 -13.36 -51.38
N LEU A 212 -21.15 -14.25 -52.37
CA LEU A 212 -20.06 -14.14 -53.36
C LEU A 212 -20.00 -12.80 -54.10
N ARG A 213 -21.16 -12.13 -54.26
CA ARG A 213 -21.28 -10.81 -54.90
C ARG A 213 -20.39 -9.73 -54.28
N HIS A 214 -20.15 -9.79 -52.97
CA HIS A 214 -19.32 -8.80 -52.28
C HIS A 214 -17.84 -8.96 -52.65
N TYR A 215 -17.35 -10.20 -52.82
CA TYR A 215 -16.00 -10.47 -53.30
C TYR A 215 -15.83 -10.06 -54.76
N ALA A 216 -16.83 -10.34 -55.60
CA ALA A 216 -16.81 -9.91 -57.01
C ALA A 216 -16.78 -8.38 -57.13
N ALA A 217 -17.58 -7.66 -56.32
CA ALA A 217 -17.59 -6.20 -56.27
C ALA A 217 -16.24 -5.65 -55.82
N ALA A 218 -15.64 -6.21 -54.77
CA ALA A 218 -14.31 -5.80 -54.30
C ALA A 218 -13.23 -6.02 -55.37
N ALA A 219 -13.24 -7.18 -56.03
CA ALA A 219 -12.30 -7.48 -57.11
C ALA A 219 -12.44 -6.50 -58.30
N LEU A 220 -13.68 -6.14 -58.67
CA LEU A 220 -13.93 -5.16 -59.72
C LEU A 220 -13.39 -3.77 -59.36
N VAL A 221 -13.58 -3.32 -58.11
CA VAL A 221 -13.02 -2.05 -57.62
C VAL A 221 -11.49 -2.06 -57.70
N VAL A 222 -10.85 -3.14 -57.26
CA VAL A 222 -9.39 -3.28 -57.33
C VAL A 222 -8.89 -3.22 -58.78
N LEU A 223 -9.56 -3.91 -59.70
CA LEU A 223 -9.19 -3.90 -61.12
C LEU A 223 -9.38 -2.53 -61.78
N LEU A 224 -10.46 -1.82 -61.44
CA LEU A 224 -10.70 -0.45 -61.94
C LEU A 224 -9.63 0.52 -61.44
N VAL A 225 -9.31 0.47 -60.14
CA VAL A 225 -8.24 1.30 -59.57
C VAL A 225 -6.90 0.99 -60.24
N TYR A 226 -6.57 -0.30 -60.41
CA TYR A 226 -5.35 -0.70 -61.10
C TYR A 226 -5.29 -0.21 -62.54
N GLY A 227 -6.39 -0.34 -63.29
CA GLY A 227 -6.50 0.14 -64.67
C GLY A 227 -6.33 1.66 -64.79
N LEU A 228 -6.96 2.43 -63.89
CA LEU A 228 -6.80 3.88 -63.83
C LEU A 228 -5.35 4.29 -63.52
N LEU A 229 -4.71 3.64 -62.55
CA LEU A 229 -3.30 3.87 -62.22
C LEU A 229 -2.37 3.56 -63.40
N ARG A 230 -2.65 2.48 -64.14
CA ARG A 230 -1.88 2.10 -65.34
C ARG A 230 -2.03 3.10 -66.47
N LEU A 231 -3.25 3.60 -66.71
CA LEU A 231 -3.50 4.62 -67.73
C LEU A 231 -2.83 5.95 -67.39
N ALA A 232 -2.93 6.38 -66.14
CA ALA A 232 -2.26 7.59 -65.66
C ALA A 232 -0.73 7.51 -65.76
N ALA A 233 -0.14 6.32 -65.67
CA ALA A 233 1.29 6.10 -65.86
C ALA A 233 1.72 6.01 -67.34
N SER A 234 0.77 5.96 -68.29
CA SER A 234 1.03 5.86 -69.73
C SER A 234 0.77 7.14 -70.53
N LEU A 235 0.32 8.21 -69.84
CA LEU A 235 0.13 9.58 -70.34
C LEU A 235 1.31 10.44 -69.91
#